data_AF-A0A2V7KMF9-F1
#
_entry.id   AF-A0A2V7KMF9-F1
#
_cell.length_a   1.000
_cell.length_b   1.000
_cell.length_c   1.000
_cell.angle_alpha   90.00
_cell.angle_beta   90.00
_cell.angle_gamma   90.00
#
_symmetry.space_group_name_H-M   'P 1'
#
loop_
_entity.id
_entity.type
_entity.pdbx_description
1 polymer ?
#
loop_
_entity_poly.entity_id
_entity_poly.type
_entity_poly.pdbx_seq_one_letter_code
_entity_poly.pdbx_strand_id
1 'polypeptide(L)'
;MSFLDAVRLAFQTIRAQKLKSGFSIIGVFIGVMFLIAVVSVVEGMNRYMTDKFAGTLLGVNTFRLRQFPDVQLGNVTDSMWRSWMRRPRVTYQDAQAVAHGMSVPVLAAWESNTRATLSAGRLQAKGVQVTAATELYFDIRSLTIEAGRAFTGQEVLAGVPVVVIGHDLAEKLFEGQDPIGREVKIFDIPYRVIGVVEKQGNLFGLSLDKFAVAPSSAPLRRFVNPPRVVDALAIKANSQSEMREAMSQAEAVMRSRRHLRPRQADDFALETADEVLDFWGKISRILFYALPGLVAISLVVGGIVIMNIMLMAVAERTREIGIRKSLGARRSDILRQFLVESTTLATVGAGAG
;
A
#
# COMPACT_ATOMS: atom_id res chain seq x y z
N MET A 1 -36.67 0.17 -43.13
CA MET A 1 -35.78 1.29 -42.79
C MET A 1 -34.34 0.79 -42.80
N SER A 2 -33.42 1.55 -43.40
CA SER A 2 -31.98 1.28 -43.29
C SER A 2 -31.50 1.64 -41.88
N PHE A 3 -30.48 0.94 -41.37
CA PHE A 3 -29.90 1.20 -40.05
C PHE A 3 -29.38 2.64 -39.90
N LEU A 4 -28.80 3.19 -40.97
CA LEU A 4 -28.30 4.56 -41.02
C LEU A 4 -29.43 5.60 -40.89
N ASP A 5 -30.59 5.33 -41.49
CA ASP A 5 -31.76 6.21 -41.35
C ASP A 5 -32.30 6.21 -39.92
N ALA A 6 -32.30 5.04 -39.28
CA ALA A 6 -32.73 4.90 -37.89
C ALA A 6 -31.80 5.63 -36.92
N VAL A 7 -30.48 5.56 -37.13
CA VAL A 7 -29.48 6.32 -36.35
C VAL A 7 -29.62 7.83 -36.59
N ARG A 8 -29.79 8.26 -37.84
CA ARG A 8 -30.00 9.67 -38.17
C ARG A 8 -31.26 10.23 -37.53
N LEU A 9 -32.34 9.45 -37.55
CA LEU A 9 -33.59 9.78 -36.85
C LEU A 9 -33.34 9.87 -35.34
N ALA A 10 -32.66 8.89 -34.74
CA ALA A 10 -32.32 8.94 -33.31
C ALA A 10 -31.58 10.22 -32.91
N PHE A 11 -30.57 10.65 -33.68
CA PHE A 11 -29.87 11.92 -33.44
C PHE A 11 -30.77 13.15 -33.56
N GLN A 12 -31.71 13.15 -34.49
CA GLN A 12 -32.71 14.23 -34.60
C GLN A 12 -33.64 14.24 -33.38
N THR A 13 -34.05 13.07 -32.90
CA THR A 13 -34.89 12.95 -31.71
C THR A 13 -34.18 13.43 -30.45
N ILE A 14 -32.90 13.07 -30.30
CA ILE A 14 -32.02 13.54 -29.21
C ILE A 14 -31.92 15.07 -29.21
N ARG A 15 -31.77 15.68 -30.39
CA ARG A 15 -31.74 17.15 -30.53
C ARG A 15 -33.08 17.81 -30.24
N ALA A 16 -34.20 17.16 -30.51
CA ALA A 16 -35.53 17.66 -30.24
C ALA A 16 -35.87 17.60 -28.73
N GLN A 17 -35.43 16.56 -28.01
CA GLN A 17 -35.73 16.34 -26.59
C GLN A 17 -34.50 16.50 -25.68
N LYS A 18 -33.83 17.65 -25.80
CA LYS A 18 -32.53 17.94 -25.14
C LYS A 18 -32.48 17.61 -23.65
N LEU A 19 -33.50 17.98 -22.89
CA LEU A 19 -33.55 17.73 -21.43
C LEU A 19 -33.64 16.23 -21.13
N LYS A 20 -34.55 15.51 -21.79
CA LYS A 20 -34.77 14.06 -21.57
C LYS A 20 -33.54 13.25 -21.96
N SER A 21 -33.00 13.50 -23.15
CA SER A 21 -31.77 12.86 -23.61
C SER A 21 -30.58 13.20 -22.73
N GLY A 22 -30.50 14.43 -22.21
CA GLY A 22 -29.49 14.84 -21.24
C GLY A 22 -29.54 14.01 -19.95
N PHE A 23 -30.71 13.85 -19.33
CA PHE A 23 -30.86 13.04 -18.12
C PHE A 23 -30.52 11.56 -18.35
N SER A 24 -30.91 10.97 -19.49
CA SER A 24 -30.54 9.60 -19.83
C SER A 24 -29.03 9.43 -20.03
N ILE A 25 -28.40 10.34 -20.75
CA ILE A 25 -26.95 10.33 -21.01
C ILE A 25 -26.18 10.49 -19.70
N ILE A 26 -26.58 11.44 -18.83
CA ILE A 26 -25.94 11.67 -17.53
C ILE A 26 -26.03 10.42 -16.64
N GLY A 27 -27.18 9.73 -16.62
CA GLY A 27 -27.34 8.50 -15.82
C GLY A 27 -26.36 7.40 -16.24
N VAL A 28 -26.22 7.15 -17.55
CA VAL A 28 -25.26 6.16 -18.07
C VAL A 28 -23.83 6.63 -17.85
N PHE A 29 -23.54 7.90 -18.15
CA PHE A 29 -22.23 8.52 -17.97
C PHE A 29 -21.72 8.36 -16.53
N ILE A 30 -22.52 8.73 -15.53
CA ILE A 30 -22.12 8.63 -14.12
C ILE A 30 -21.86 7.17 -13.73
N GLY A 31 -22.70 6.24 -14.20
CA GLY A 31 -22.53 4.81 -13.90
C GLY A 31 -21.23 4.24 -14.47
N VAL A 32 -20.92 4.54 -15.74
CA VAL A 32 -19.70 4.08 -16.41
C VAL A 32 -18.45 4.76 -15.83
N MET A 33 -18.48 6.09 -15.64
CA MET A 33 -17.38 6.83 -15.03
C MET A 33 -17.06 6.33 -13.63
N PHE A 34 -18.08 6.09 -12.80
CA PHE A 34 -17.88 5.56 -11.45
C PHE A 34 -17.23 4.18 -11.47
N LEU A 35 -17.68 3.27 -12.35
CA LEU A 35 -17.04 1.97 -12.55
C LEU A 35 -15.56 2.13 -12.88
N ILE A 36 -15.25 2.90 -13.94
CA ILE A 36 -13.88 3.06 -14.43
C ILE A 36 -13.00 3.69 -13.35
N ALA A 37 -13.49 4.73 -12.68
CA ALA A 37 -12.76 5.41 -11.61
C ALA A 37 -12.43 4.44 -10.48
N VAL A 38 -13.41 3.67 -9.99
CA VAL A 38 -13.16 2.78 -8.85
C VAL A 38 -12.26 1.60 -9.25
N VAL A 39 -12.45 1.01 -10.43
CA VAL A 39 -11.55 -0.05 -10.93
C VAL A 39 -10.12 0.48 -11.06
N SER A 40 -9.95 1.67 -11.62
CA SER A 40 -8.63 2.31 -11.78
C SER A 40 -7.97 2.60 -10.43
N VAL A 41 -8.75 3.05 -9.45
CA VAL A 41 -8.25 3.28 -8.07
C VAL A 41 -7.82 1.95 -7.44
N VAL A 42 -8.64 0.91 -7.52
CA VAL A 42 -8.30 -0.40 -6.93
C VAL A 42 -7.04 -0.98 -7.57
N GLU A 43 -6.93 -0.94 -8.90
CA GLU A 43 -5.77 -1.48 -9.59
C GLU A 43 -4.51 -0.63 -9.36
N GLY A 44 -4.66 0.70 -9.32
CA GLY A 44 -3.60 1.63 -8.95
C GLY A 44 -3.10 1.39 -7.52
N MET A 45 -4.01 1.20 -6.56
CA MET A 45 -3.66 0.84 -5.18
C MET A 45 -3.00 -0.54 -5.11
N ASN A 46 -3.41 -1.50 -5.95
CA ASN A 46 -2.80 -2.82 -5.97
C ASN A 46 -1.33 -2.76 -6.40
N ARG A 47 -1.02 -2.08 -7.51
CA ARG A 47 0.37 -1.84 -7.95
C ARG A 47 1.17 -1.06 -6.91
N TYR A 48 0.55 -0.07 -6.29
CA TYR A 48 1.18 0.70 -5.24
C TYR A 48 1.54 -0.15 -4.01
N MET A 49 0.67 -1.06 -3.58
CA MET A 49 0.94 -1.96 -2.46
C MET A 49 2.00 -3.01 -2.79
N THR A 50 2.04 -3.54 -4.02
CA THR A 50 3.09 -4.49 -4.43
C THR A 50 4.44 -3.81 -4.60
N ASP A 51 4.49 -2.69 -5.30
CA ASP A 51 5.76 -2.13 -5.78
C ASP A 51 6.36 -1.14 -4.77
N LYS A 52 5.53 -0.33 -4.12
CA LYS A 52 5.99 0.72 -3.19
C LYS A 52 5.91 0.29 -1.73
N PHE A 53 4.84 -0.38 -1.31
CA PHE A 53 4.70 -0.76 0.11
C PHE A 53 5.62 -1.93 0.47
N ALA A 54 5.44 -3.09 -0.17
CA ALA A 54 6.21 -4.28 0.20
C ALA A 54 7.71 -4.15 -0.09
N GLY A 55 8.06 -3.62 -1.27
CA GLY A 55 9.45 -3.42 -1.67
C GLY A 55 10.24 -2.49 -0.73
N THR A 56 9.64 -1.36 -0.33
CA THR A 56 10.35 -0.30 0.42
C THR A 56 10.28 -0.50 1.94
N LEU A 57 9.16 -0.98 2.48
CA LEU A 57 8.95 -1.01 3.93
C LEU A 57 9.34 -2.31 4.61
N LEU A 58 9.40 -3.44 3.90
CA LEU A 58 9.76 -4.73 4.50
C LEU A 58 10.96 -5.37 3.83
N GLY A 59 11.21 -5.04 2.55
CA GLY A 59 12.27 -5.65 1.75
C GLY A 59 11.79 -6.96 1.14
N VAL A 60 12.14 -7.19 -0.13
CA VAL A 60 11.83 -8.44 -0.83
C VAL A 60 12.61 -9.60 -0.16
N ASN A 61 11.98 -10.78 -0.06
CA ASN A 61 12.57 -11.98 0.57
C ASN A 61 13.10 -11.74 1.99
N THR A 62 12.46 -10.85 2.74
CA THR A 62 12.87 -10.46 4.10
C THR A 62 11.80 -10.84 5.12
N PHE A 63 12.24 -11.31 6.29
CA PHE A 63 11.38 -11.49 7.45
C PHE A 63 12.00 -10.87 8.70
N ARG A 64 11.14 -10.53 9.67
CA ARG A 64 11.54 -9.92 10.95
C ARG A 64 11.12 -10.82 12.10
N LEU A 65 12.08 -11.24 12.91
CA LEU A 65 11.84 -11.90 14.18
C LEU A 65 11.62 -10.85 15.27
N ARG A 66 10.43 -10.81 15.86
CA ARG A 66 9.99 -9.83 16.86
C ARG A 66 9.26 -10.49 18.03
N GLN A 67 9.00 -9.72 19.10
CA GLN A 67 8.13 -10.15 20.20
C GLN A 67 6.66 -10.29 19.74
N PHE A 68 6.21 -9.35 18.92
CA PHE A 68 4.86 -9.29 18.36
C PHE A 68 4.92 -8.64 16.96
N PRO A 69 3.94 -8.92 16.08
CA PRO A 69 3.91 -8.36 14.73
C PRO A 69 3.68 -6.83 14.77
N ASP A 70 4.42 -6.06 13.96
CA ASP A 70 4.18 -4.62 13.81
C ASP A 70 2.87 -4.36 13.06
N VAL A 71 2.61 -5.15 12.02
CA VAL A 71 1.40 -5.02 11.21
C VAL A 71 0.29 -5.88 11.81
N GLN A 72 -0.65 -5.20 12.45
CA GLN A 72 -1.83 -5.82 13.04
C GLN A 72 -2.90 -5.98 11.97
N LEU A 73 -2.94 -7.16 11.34
CA LEU A 73 -3.90 -7.48 10.29
C LEU A 73 -5.20 -7.99 10.93
N GLY A 74 -6.26 -7.16 10.88
CA GLY A 74 -7.59 -7.51 11.39
C GLY A 74 -7.91 -6.97 12.78
N ASN A 75 -8.94 -7.53 13.42
CA ASN A 75 -9.45 -7.06 14.71
C ASN A 75 -8.61 -7.65 15.86
N VAL A 76 -7.61 -6.92 16.33
CA VAL A 76 -6.81 -7.33 17.51
C VAL A 76 -7.63 -7.08 18.77
N THR A 77 -8.15 -8.15 19.36
CA THR A 77 -8.85 -8.06 20.66
C THR A 77 -7.87 -7.67 21.77
N ASP A 78 -8.36 -6.90 22.76
CA ASP A 78 -7.60 -6.56 23.97
C ASP A 78 -6.91 -7.75 24.65
N SER A 79 -7.56 -8.91 24.65
CA SER A 79 -6.99 -10.14 25.22
C SER A 79 -5.76 -10.64 24.47
N MET A 80 -5.75 -10.50 23.15
CA MET A 80 -4.63 -10.86 22.27
C MET A 80 -3.49 -9.85 22.40
N TRP A 81 -3.80 -8.56 22.48
CA TRP A 81 -2.80 -7.54 22.77
C TRP A 81 -2.10 -7.78 24.11
N ARG A 82 -2.88 -8.07 25.17
CA ARG A 82 -2.31 -8.39 26.50
C ARG A 82 -1.47 -9.66 26.48
N SER A 83 -1.80 -10.67 25.68
CA SER A 83 -0.99 -11.89 25.58
C SER A 83 0.34 -11.61 24.89
N TRP A 84 0.35 -10.78 23.84
CA TRP A 84 1.57 -10.33 23.17
C TRP A 84 2.48 -9.52 24.08
N MET A 85 1.93 -8.61 24.88
CA MET A 85 2.73 -7.81 25.83
C MET A 85 3.40 -8.66 26.92
N ARG A 86 2.86 -9.85 27.23
CA ARG A 86 3.44 -10.79 28.21
C ARG A 86 4.52 -11.69 27.60
N ARG A 87 4.64 -11.74 26.27
CA ARG A 87 5.69 -12.53 25.62
C ARG A 87 7.06 -12.05 26.05
N PRO A 88 8.04 -12.95 26.24
CA PRO A 88 9.41 -12.54 26.48
C PRO A 88 9.95 -11.67 25.34
N ARG A 89 10.71 -10.61 25.67
CA ARG A 89 11.36 -9.78 24.64
C ARG A 89 12.48 -10.55 23.93
N VAL A 90 12.72 -10.21 22.66
CA VAL A 90 13.84 -10.76 21.89
C VAL A 90 15.14 -10.17 22.41
N THR A 91 16.13 -11.03 22.66
CA THR A 91 17.45 -10.60 23.15
C THR A 91 18.50 -10.65 22.05
N TYR A 92 19.62 -9.94 22.22
CA TYR A 92 20.77 -10.06 21.29
C TYR A 92 21.27 -11.50 21.19
N GLN A 93 21.23 -12.27 22.28
CA GLN A 93 21.66 -13.67 22.28
C GLN A 93 20.71 -14.55 21.46
N ASP A 94 19.40 -14.29 21.53
CA ASP A 94 18.42 -15.00 20.71
C ASP A 94 18.64 -14.70 19.24
N ALA A 95 18.77 -13.41 18.90
CA ALA A 95 19.01 -12.97 17.55
C ALA A 95 20.34 -13.52 16.99
N GLN A 96 21.39 -13.59 17.82
CA GLN A 96 22.68 -14.13 17.42
C GLN A 96 22.58 -15.64 17.20
N ALA A 97 21.90 -16.37 18.07
CA ALA A 97 21.69 -17.80 17.91
C ALA A 97 20.89 -18.12 16.65
N VAL A 98 19.87 -17.32 16.33
CA VAL A 98 19.11 -17.45 15.08
C VAL A 98 20.01 -17.19 13.88
N ALA A 99 20.80 -16.12 13.88
CA ALA A 99 21.71 -15.81 12.78
C ALA A 99 22.77 -16.91 12.56
N HIS A 100 23.29 -17.53 13.61
CA HIS A 100 24.28 -18.62 13.51
C HIS A 100 23.65 -19.99 13.19
N GLY A 101 22.36 -20.17 13.48
CA GLY A 101 21.63 -21.42 13.25
C GLY A 101 21.14 -21.61 11.81
N MET A 102 21.37 -20.63 10.93
CA MET A 102 20.95 -20.68 9.54
C MET A 102 21.91 -21.54 8.71
N SER A 103 21.38 -22.48 7.93
CA SER A 103 22.17 -23.23 6.94
C SER A 103 22.20 -22.55 5.58
N VAL A 104 21.23 -21.66 5.31
CA VAL A 104 21.10 -20.92 4.06
C VAL A 104 21.84 -19.58 4.11
N PRO A 105 22.38 -19.09 2.99
CA PRO A 105 23.06 -17.79 2.94
C PRO A 105 22.06 -16.65 3.14
N VAL A 106 22.14 -15.97 4.27
CA VAL A 106 21.27 -14.84 4.62
C VAL A 106 22.06 -13.65 5.13
N LEU A 107 21.51 -12.46 4.91
CA LEU A 107 21.94 -11.24 5.58
C LEU A 107 21.09 -11.07 6.85
N ALA A 108 21.72 -10.72 7.97
CA ALA A 108 21.04 -10.54 9.24
C ALA A 108 21.43 -9.20 9.88
N ALA A 109 20.45 -8.41 10.30
CA ALA A 109 20.67 -7.19 11.05
C ALA A 109 19.66 -7.04 12.18
N TRP A 110 20.14 -6.72 13.38
CA TRP A 110 19.25 -6.30 14.45
C TRP A 110 18.91 -4.82 14.29
N GLU A 111 17.67 -4.50 14.58
CA GLU A 111 17.15 -3.15 14.61
C GLU A 111 16.42 -2.90 15.93
N SER A 112 16.53 -1.67 16.41
CA SER A 112 15.67 -1.15 17.46
C SER A 112 15.26 0.26 17.09
N ASN A 113 14.04 0.62 17.40
CA ASN A 113 13.36 1.78 16.86
C ASN A 113 12.81 2.66 17.98
N THR A 114 13.03 3.97 17.86
CA THR A 114 12.44 4.97 18.75
C THR A 114 12.06 6.22 17.97
N ARG A 115 11.26 7.08 18.57
CA ARG A 115 10.95 8.40 18.00
C ARG A 115 11.70 9.46 18.79
N ALA A 116 12.42 10.34 18.10
CA ALA A 116 13.16 11.40 18.72
C ALA A 116 12.97 12.74 18.00
N THR A 117 13.42 13.80 18.65
CA THR A 117 13.63 15.09 17.99
C THR A 117 15.11 15.20 17.64
N LEU A 118 15.39 15.48 16.37
CA LEU A 118 16.74 15.75 15.88
C LEU A 118 16.95 17.25 15.77
N SER A 119 18.13 17.73 16.16
CA SER A 119 18.48 19.14 16.05
C SER A 119 19.85 19.36 15.41
N ALA A 120 19.94 20.37 14.54
CA ALA A 120 21.17 20.81 13.90
C ALA A 120 21.22 22.34 14.00
N GLY A 121 22.08 22.85 14.90
CA GLY A 121 22.11 24.29 15.21
C GLY A 121 20.76 24.81 15.71
N ARG A 122 20.16 25.77 14.97
CA ARG A 122 18.85 26.36 15.26
C ARG A 122 17.66 25.52 14.76
N LEU A 123 17.89 24.55 13.89
CA LEU A 123 16.85 23.79 13.22
C LEU A 123 16.55 22.51 13.98
N GLN A 124 15.27 22.13 14.00
CA GLN A 124 14.80 20.93 14.67
C GLN A 124 13.73 20.18 13.86
N ALA A 125 13.82 18.85 13.89
CA ALA A 125 12.85 17.95 13.30
C ALA A 125 12.27 17.05 14.40
N LYS A 126 10.98 17.21 14.71
CA LYS A 126 10.25 16.43 15.71
C LYS A 126 9.67 15.14 15.11
N GLY A 127 9.55 14.11 15.95
CA GLY A 127 8.86 12.85 15.60
C GLY A 127 9.59 12.02 14.55
N VAL A 128 10.91 12.20 14.42
CA VAL A 128 11.77 11.49 13.49
C VAL A 128 11.92 10.05 13.97
N GLN A 129 11.80 9.10 13.03
CA GLN A 129 12.07 7.69 13.30
C GLN A 129 13.58 7.50 13.43
N VAL A 130 14.05 7.10 14.61
CA VAL A 130 15.47 6.82 14.85
C VAL A 130 15.66 5.33 15.05
N THR A 131 16.52 4.74 14.23
CA THR A 131 16.81 3.31 14.23
C THR A 131 18.25 3.08 14.67
N ALA A 132 18.43 2.26 15.70
CA ALA A 132 19.72 1.70 16.08
C ALA A 132 19.87 0.35 15.38
N ALA A 133 20.82 0.21 14.45
CA ALA A 133 20.95 -0.99 13.62
C ALA A 133 22.40 -1.39 13.32
N THR A 134 22.60 -2.63 12.85
CA THR A 134 23.89 -3.08 12.30
C THR A 134 24.11 -2.66 10.85
N GLU A 135 25.34 -2.85 10.37
CA GLU A 135 25.83 -2.43 9.06
C GLU A 135 25.00 -2.97 7.90
N LEU A 136 24.50 -4.21 8.00
CA LEU A 136 23.70 -4.85 6.95
C LEU A 136 22.26 -4.32 6.86
N TYR A 137 21.86 -3.38 7.72
CA TYR A 137 20.51 -2.81 7.71
C TYR A 137 20.14 -2.20 6.36
N PHE A 138 21.05 -1.42 5.77
CA PHE A 138 20.80 -0.74 4.49
C PHE A 138 20.67 -1.75 3.34
N ASP A 139 21.48 -2.82 3.33
CA ASP A 139 21.42 -3.88 2.32
C ASP A 139 20.13 -4.71 2.44
N ILE A 140 19.70 -4.99 3.67
CA ILE A 140 18.44 -5.72 3.94
C ILE A 140 17.25 -4.89 3.48
N ARG A 141 17.21 -3.60 3.84
CA ARG A 141 16.14 -2.67 3.47
C ARG A 141 16.24 -2.15 2.03
N SER A 142 17.30 -2.50 1.29
CA SER A 142 17.59 -1.99 -0.05
C SER A 142 17.63 -0.44 -0.11
N LEU A 143 18.19 0.20 0.93
CA LEU A 143 18.31 1.64 1.02
C LEU A 143 19.61 2.11 0.38
N THR A 144 19.53 2.70 -0.80
CA THR A 144 20.70 3.24 -1.52
C THR A 144 21.17 4.55 -0.87
N ILE A 145 22.48 4.67 -0.61
CA ILE A 145 23.08 5.91 -0.11
C ILE A 145 23.36 6.84 -1.29
N GLU A 146 22.69 8.00 -1.32
CA GLU A 146 22.84 9.04 -2.36
C GLU A 146 24.15 9.82 -2.18
N ALA A 147 24.48 10.18 -0.94
CA ALA A 147 25.69 10.94 -0.61
C ALA A 147 26.39 10.34 0.61
N GLY A 148 27.72 10.31 0.60
CA GLY A 148 28.53 9.77 1.70
C GLY A 148 28.62 8.24 1.68
N ARG A 149 28.43 7.60 2.83
CA ARG A 149 28.51 6.13 2.98
C ARG A 149 27.66 5.60 4.14
N ALA A 150 27.38 4.30 4.10
CA ALA A 150 26.91 3.56 5.26
C ALA A 150 28.02 3.41 6.33
N PHE A 151 27.62 3.13 7.57
CA PHE A 151 28.57 2.77 8.63
C PHE A 151 29.02 1.31 8.50
N THR A 152 30.25 1.05 8.93
CA THR A 152 30.88 -0.28 8.85
C THR A 152 30.64 -1.09 10.12
N GLY A 153 30.79 -2.42 10.06
CA GLY A 153 30.71 -3.28 11.25
C GLY A 153 31.72 -2.90 12.35
N GLN A 154 32.90 -2.37 11.99
CA GLN A 154 33.87 -1.87 12.97
C GLN A 154 33.34 -0.65 13.73
N GLU A 155 32.66 0.28 13.05
CA GLU A 155 32.02 1.43 13.70
C GLU A 155 30.85 1.00 14.59
N VAL A 156 30.13 -0.05 14.20
CA VAL A 156 29.09 -0.68 15.04
C VAL A 156 29.69 -1.31 16.29
N LEU A 157 30.79 -2.04 16.18
CA LEU A 157 31.45 -2.65 17.34
C LEU A 157 32.04 -1.60 18.29
N ALA A 158 32.65 -0.54 17.73
CA ALA A 158 33.21 0.56 18.50
C ALA A 158 32.15 1.51 19.08
N GLY A 159 30.90 1.45 18.61
CA GLY A 159 29.81 2.32 19.06
C GLY A 159 30.03 3.78 18.68
N VAL A 160 30.63 4.03 17.51
CA VAL A 160 30.96 5.38 17.04
C VAL A 160 29.67 6.19 16.85
N PRO A 161 29.57 7.44 17.36
CA PRO A 161 28.39 8.27 17.19
C PRO A 161 28.34 8.88 15.79
N VAL A 162 28.07 8.04 14.79
CA VAL A 162 27.79 8.42 13.40
C VAL A 162 26.33 8.14 13.06
N VAL A 163 25.80 8.85 12.06
CA VAL A 163 24.41 8.69 11.63
C VAL A 163 24.27 8.82 10.12
N VAL A 164 23.35 8.04 9.56
CA VAL A 164 22.87 8.15 8.18
C VAL A 164 21.44 8.67 8.24
N ILE A 165 21.10 9.67 7.44
CA ILE A 165 19.79 10.34 7.49
C ILE A 165 19.03 10.20 6.16
N GLY A 166 17.70 10.24 6.21
CA GLY A 166 16.88 10.30 5.00
C GLY A 166 16.90 11.68 4.33
N HIS A 167 16.54 11.71 3.04
CA HIS A 167 16.63 12.91 2.18
C HIS A 167 15.84 14.12 2.73
N ASP A 168 14.55 13.96 3.02
CA ASP A 168 13.70 15.04 3.57
C ASP A 168 14.20 15.55 4.93
N LEU A 169 14.81 14.68 5.73
CA LEU A 169 15.39 15.07 7.01
C LEU A 169 16.65 15.91 6.81
N ALA A 170 17.50 15.54 5.83
CA ALA A 170 18.69 16.29 5.47
C ALA A 170 18.32 17.71 4.97
N GLU A 171 17.37 17.80 4.04
CA GLU A 171 16.90 19.08 3.50
C GLU A 171 16.36 19.99 4.62
N LYS A 172 15.57 19.43 5.54
CA LYS A 172 14.98 20.17 6.66
C LYS A 172 16.01 20.64 7.70
N LEU A 173 17.01 19.82 8.01
CA LEU A 173 17.99 20.14 9.06
C LEU A 173 19.16 20.99 8.56
N PHE A 174 19.43 20.98 7.25
CA PHE A 174 20.61 21.65 6.69
C PHE A 174 20.27 22.73 5.65
N GLU A 175 18.99 23.01 5.35
CA GLU A 175 18.53 24.08 4.44
C GLU A 175 19.27 24.06 3.08
N GLY A 176 19.52 22.86 2.53
CA GLY A 176 20.23 22.67 1.25
C GLY A 176 21.77 22.73 1.33
N GLN A 177 22.36 22.88 2.52
CA GLN A 177 23.81 22.75 2.72
C GLN A 177 24.22 21.28 2.78
N ASP A 178 25.48 20.99 2.42
CA ASP A 178 26.04 19.64 2.52
C ASP A 178 25.98 19.12 3.96
N PRO A 179 25.19 18.06 4.24
CA PRO A 179 25.04 17.52 5.57
C PRO A 179 26.23 16.65 5.99
N ILE A 180 27.04 16.17 5.05
CA ILE A 180 28.11 15.21 5.33
C ILE A 180 29.18 15.86 6.21
N GLY A 181 29.60 15.13 7.26
CA GLY A 181 30.58 15.58 8.23
C GLY A 181 30.04 16.54 9.30
N ARG A 182 28.81 17.02 9.16
CA ARG A 182 28.19 17.92 10.15
C ARG A 182 27.61 17.15 11.33
N GLU A 183 27.38 17.88 12.41
CA GLU A 183 26.80 17.34 13.64
C GLU A 183 25.28 17.50 13.65
N VAL A 184 24.59 16.43 14.08
CA VAL A 184 23.18 16.44 14.46
C VAL A 184 23.05 15.84 15.86
N LYS A 185 22.19 16.42 16.68
CA LYS A 185 21.94 15.93 18.04
C LYS A 185 20.71 15.04 18.09
N ILE A 186 20.86 13.89 18.74
CA ILE A 186 19.79 12.94 19.04
C ILE A 186 19.81 12.71 20.55
N PHE A 187 18.73 13.03 21.26
CA PHE A 187 18.70 13.01 22.74
C PHE A 187 19.86 13.80 23.36
N ASP A 188 20.16 14.99 22.81
CA ASP A 188 21.28 15.86 23.19
C ASP A 188 22.69 15.27 23.02
N ILE A 189 22.80 14.09 22.39
CA ILE A 189 24.08 13.47 22.07
C ILE A 189 24.47 13.84 20.63
N PRO A 190 25.70 14.33 20.40
CA PRO A 190 26.17 14.69 19.07
C PRO A 190 26.47 13.45 18.22
N TYR A 191 25.95 13.42 17.01
CA TYR A 191 26.24 12.43 15.98
C TYR A 191 26.78 13.11 14.74
N ARG A 192 27.81 12.54 14.12
CA ARG A 192 28.32 13.01 12.83
C ARG A 192 27.56 12.36 11.69
N VAL A 193 26.99 13.16 10.79
CA VAL A 193 26.35 12.67 9.58
C VAL A 193 27.40 12.14 8.62
N ILE A 194 27.28 10.88 8.22
CA ILE A 194 28.23 10.23 7.29
C ILE A 194 27.58 9.80 5.97
N GLY A 195 26.26 9.83 5.89
CA GLY A 195 25.53 9.46 4.68
C GLY A 195 24.11 10.02 4.65
N VAL A 196 23.59 10.16 3.43
CA VAL A 196 22.20 10.51 3.13
C VAL A 196 21.62 9.43 2.23
N VAL A 197 20.46 8.89 2.60
CA VAL A 197 19.74 7.90 1.79
C VAL A 197 19.00 8.59 0.66
N GLU A 198 18.94 7.94 -0.51
CA GLU A 198 18.14 8.41 -1.64
C GLU A 198 16.66 8.58 -1.26
N LYS A 199 15.98 9.46 -2.00
CA LYS A 199 14.57 9.75 -1.78
C LYS A 199 13.68 8.50 -1.99
N GLN A 200 13.12 7.99 -0.90
CA GLN A 200 12.16 6.88 -0.87
C GLN A 200 10.76 7.33 -1.29
N GLY A 201 10.45 8.61 -1.08
CA GLY A 201 9.17 9.23 -1.43
C GLY A 201 8.15 9.16 -0.29
N ASN A 202 6.88 9.32 -0.65
CA ASN A 202 5.79 9.39 0.31
C ASN A 202 4.89 8.17 0.21
N LEU A 203 4.52 7.62 1.36
CA LEU A 203 3.53 6.58 1.47
C LEU A 203 2.24 7.12 2.11
N PHE A 204 1.13 7.17 1.36
CA PHE A 204 -0.17 7.69 1.85
C PHE A 204 -0.07 9.12 2.44
N GLY A 205 0.77 9.96 1.84
CA GLY A 205 1.03 11.32 2.33
C GLY A 205 2.00 11.41 3.52
N LEU A 206 2.46 10.28 4.06
CA LEU A 206 3.52 10.22 5.06
C LEU A 206 4.88 10.07 4.37
N SER A 207 5.82 10.95 4.68
CA SER A 207 7.18 10.86 4.14
C SER A 207 7.91 9.64 4.72
N LEU A 208 8.44 8.80 3.83
CA LEU A 208 9.33 7.70 4.18
C LEU A 208 10.78 8.17 4.39
N ASP A 209 11.06 9.44 4.11
CA ASP A 209 12.39 10.04 4.14
C ASP A 209 12.73 10.72 5.48
N LYS A 210 11.81 10.66 6.46
CA LYS A 210 11.98 11.24 7.80
C LYS A 210 12.51 10.23 8.82
N PHE A 211 13.71 9.74 8.59
CA PHE A 211 14.38 8.80 9.48
C PHE A 211 15.88 9.09 9.65
N ALA A 212 16.44 8.54 10.72
CA ALA A 212 17.86 8.55 11.01
C ALA A 212 18.29 7.16 11.51
N VAL A 213 19.38 6.63 10.97
CA VAL A 213 19.93 5.32 11.34
C VAL A 213 21.31 5.52 11.94
N ALA A 214 21.52 5.02 13.15
CA ALA A 214 22.80 5.05 13.84
C ALA A 214 23.23 3.62 14.22
N PRO A 215 24.53 3.39 14.47
CA PRO A 215 25.02 2.07 14.86
C PRO A 215 24.35 1.54 16.13
N SER A 216 24.05 0.24 16.17
CA SER A 216 23.32 -0.40 17.28
C SER A 216 24.01 -0.29 18.64
N SER A 217 25.35 -0.15 18.65
CA SER A 217 26.13 0.01 19.89
C SER A 217 26.42 1.47 20.24
N ALA A 218 25.98 2.43 19.43
CA ALA A 218 26.15 3.85 19.70
C ALA A 218 25.40 4.27 20.98
N PRO A 219 25.67 5.46 21.56
CA PRO A 219 25.02 5.91 22.78
C PRO A 219 23.48 5.89 22.74
N LEU A 220 22.91 6.00 21.53
CA LEU A 220 21.49 5.88 21.24
C LEU A 220 20.87 4.62 21.83
N ARG A 221 21.59 3.49 21.91
CA ARG A 221 21.09 2.19 22.40
C ARG A 221 20.36 2.30 23.74
N ARG A 222 20.80 3.20 24.62
CA ARG A 222 20.22 3.44 25.95
C ARG A 222 18.80 4.01 25.91
N PHE A 223 18.43 4.67 24.82
CA PHE A 223 17.12 5.31 24.64
C PHE A 223 16.15 4.49 23.79
N VAL A 224 16.65 3.44 23.12
CA VAL A 224 15.81 2.62 22.25
C VAL A 224 15.26 1.40 22.99
N ASN A 225 16.11 0.70 23.74
CA ASN A 225 15.71 -0.51 24.46
C ASN A 225 16.50 -0.72 25.74
N PRO A 226 15.96 -1.50 26.71
CA PRO A 226 16.72 -1.98 27.84
C PRO A 226 17.98 -2.74 27.41
N PRO A 227 19.00 -2.84 28.28
CA PRO A 227 20.21 -3.60 27.98
C PRO A 227 19.88 -5.03 27.53
N ARG A 228 20.56 -5.49 26.47
CA ARG A 228 20.44 -6.84 25.89
C ARG A 228 19.13 -7.14 25.15
N VAL A 229 18.23 -6.18 24.99
CA VAL A 229 16.98 -6.34 24.22
C VAL A 229 17.10 -5.72 22.83
N VAL A 230 16.47 -6.35 21.84
CA VAL A 230 16.27 -5.81 20.48
C VAL A 230 14.80 -5.84 20.12
N ASP A 231 14.34 -4.90 19.28
CA ASP A 231 12.96 -4.93 18.77
C ASP A 231 12.78 -5.99 17.70
N ALA A 232 13.74 -6.09 16.77
CA ALA A 232 13.73 -7.11 15.74
C ALA A 232 15.11 -7.58 15.32
N LEU A 233 15.14 -8.82 14.82
CA LEU A 233 16.17 -9.29 13.90
C LEU A 233 15.55 -9.36 12.50
N ALA A 234 16.02 -8.51 11.59
CA ALA A 234 15.65 -8.55 10.18
C ALA A 234 16.60 -9.50 9.43
N ILE A 235 16.06 -10.39 8.61
CA ILE A 235 16.80 -11.38 7.85
C ILE A 235 16.35 -11.32 6.39
N LYS A 236 17.30 -11.18 5.47
CA LYS A 236 17.07 -11.20 4.02
C LYS A 236 17.72 -12.42 3.40
N ALA A 237 16.94 -13.18 2.63
CA ALA A 237 17.41 -14.30 1.83
C ALA A 237 17.52 -13.92 0.35
N ASN A 238 18.23 -14.72 -0.45
CA ASN A 238 18.37 -14.43 -1.89
C ASN A 238 17.12 -14.81 -2.67
N SER A 239 16.39 -15.82 -2.20
CA SER A 239 15.17 -16.31 -2.84
C SER A 239 14.03 -16.50 -1.85
N GLN A 240 12.81 -16.54 -2.38
CA GLN A 240 11.60 -16.81 -1.60
C GLN A 240 11.64 -18.20 -0.92
N SER A 241 12.22 -19.20 -1.59
CA SER A 241 12.39 -20.55 -1.02
C SER A 241 13.37 -20.55 0.15
N GLU A 242 14.52 -19.88 -0.02
CA GLU A 242 15.50 -19.73 1.06
C GLU A 242 14.94 -18.93 2.23
N MET A 243 14.11 -17.91 1.98
CA MET A 243 13.44 -17.15 3.04
C MET A 243 12.53 -18.06 3.87
N ARG A 244 11.71 -18.90 3.22
CA ARG A 244 10.82 -19.85 3.93
C ARG A 244 11.61 -20.90 4.71
N GLU A 245 12.71 -21.37 4.17
CA GLU A 245 13.62 -22.28 4.87
C GLU A 245 14.26 -21.61 6.09
N ALA A 246 14.80 -20.40 5.92
CA ALA A 246 15.35 -19.58 7.00
C ALA A 246 14.31 -19.27 8.09
N MET A 247 13.05 -19.02 7.72
CA MET A 247 11.97 -18.84 8.69
C MET A 247 11.73 -20.10 9.52
N SER A 248 11.66 -21.26 8.87
CA SER A 248 11.50 -22.54 9.58
C SER A 248 12.67 -22.82 10.52
N GLN A 249 13.89 -22.49 10.11
CA GLN A 249 15.09 -22.61 10.94
C GLN A 249 15.07 -21.61 12.11
N ALA A 250 14.70 -20.35 11.87
CA ALA A 250 14.53 -19.34 12.92
C ALA A 250 13.50 -19.79 13.95
N GLU A 251 12.36 -20.32 13.50
CA GLU A 251 11.32 -20.85 14.36
C GLU A 251 11.86 -21.99 15.23
N ALA A 252 12.54 -22.97 14.63
CA ALA A 252 13.11 -24.11 15.35
C ALA A 252 14.14 -23.67 16.41
N VAL A 253 15.05 -22.76 16.05
CA VAL A 253 16.06 -22.22 16.97
C VAL A 253 15.39 -21.45 18.12
N MET A 254 14.41 -20.60 17.81
CA MET A 254 13.70 -19.83 18.84
C MET A 254 12.88 -20.72 19.77
N ARG A 255 12.11 -21.68 19.23
CA ARG A 255 11.33 -22.63 20.04
C ARG A 255 12.24 -23.46 20.95
N SER A 256 13.40 -23.88 20.46
CA SER A 256 14.42 -24.59 21.26
C SER A 256 14.93 -23.70 22.40
N ARG A 257 15.36 -22.46 22.10
CA ARG A 257 15.87 -21.52 23.12
C ARG A 257 14.84 -21.11 24.16
N ARG A 258 13.59 -20.96 23.74
CA ARG A 258 12.45 -20.61 24.59
C ARG A 258 11.83 -21.82 25.30
N HIS A 259 12.35 -23.02 25.04
CA HIS A 259 11.87 -24.29 25.59
C HIS A 259 10.37 -24.51 25.37
N LEU A 260 9.88 -24.12 24.18
CA LEU A 260 8.47 -24.26 23.81
C LEU A 260 8.15 -25.71 23.47
N ARG A 261 7.04 -26.21 24.02
CA ARG A 261 6.56 -27.58 23.72
C ARG A 261 5.98 -27.65 22.30
N PRO A 262 5.97 -28.81 21.62
CA PRO A 262 5.43 -28.93 20.26
C PRO A 262 3.99 -28.41 20.07
N ARG A 263 3.13 -28.51 21.09
CA ARG A 263 1.74 -28.01 21.07
C ARG A 263 1.57 -26.59 21.61
N GLN A 264 2.64 -25.97 22.10
CA GLN A 264 2.62 -24.61 22.61
C GLN A 264 2.75 -23.63 21.44
N ALA A 265 1.88 -22.62 21.42
CA ALA A 265 1.95 -21.52 20.47
C ALA A 265 3.22 -20.69 20.68
N ASP A 266 3.72 -20.08 19.61
CA ASP A 266 4.92 -19.24 19.68
C ASP A 266 4.69 -17.99 20.53
N ASP A 267 5.71 -17.68 21.32
CA ASP A 267 5.83 -16.45 22.08
C ASP A 267 6.70 -15.39 21.37
N PHE A 268 6.90 -15.56 20.07
CA PHE A 268 7.54 -14.61 19.16
C PHE A 268 6.70 -14.49 17.88
N ALA A 269 7.10 -13.60 16.99
CA ALA A 269 6.49 -13.40 15.68
C ALA A 269 7.57 -13.40 14.61
N LEU A 270 7.30 -14.06 13.49
CA LEU A 270 8.07 -13.99 12.26
C LEU A 270 7.21 -13.24 11.24
N GLU A 271 7.50 -11.97 11.05
CA GLU A 271 6.71 -11.10 10.18
C GLU A 271 7.35 -11.03 8.79
N THR A 272 6.56 -11.21 7.74
CA THR A 272 7.02 -11.16 6.34
C THR A 272 6.32 -10.06 5.56
N ALA A 273 6.92 -9.63 4.44
CA ALA A 273 6.22 -8.80 3.46
C ALA A 273 5.02 -9.53 2.83
N ASP A 274 5.13 -10.84 2.66
CA ASP A 274 4.09 -11.67 2.05
C ASP A 274 2.79 -11.66 2.86
N GLU A 275 2.85 -11.66 4.19
CA GLU A 275 1.64 -11.63 5.01
C GLU A 275 0.81 -10.35 4.78
N VAL A 276 1.48 -9.21 4.58
CA VAL A 276 0.83 -7.94 4.28
C VAL A 276 0.28 -7.93 2.86
N LEU A 277 1.05 -8.46 1.90
CA LEU A 277 0.62 -8.60 0.51
C LEU A 277 -0.57 -9.56 0.37
N ASP A 278 -0.57 -10.68 1.09
CA ASP A 278 -1.66 -11.65 1.10
C ASP A 278 -2.93 -11.06 1.69
N PHE A 279 -2.82 -10.28 2.77
CA PHE A 279 -3.96 -9.57 3.33
C PHE A 279 -4.52 -8.53 2.36
N TRP A 280 -3.65 -7.74 1.73
CA TRP A 280 -4.05 -6.80 0.69
C TRP A 280 -4.69 -7.51 -0.51
N GLY A 281 -4.15 -8.68 -0.89
CA GLY A 281 -4.70 -9.53 -1.94
C GLY A 281 -6.11 -10.04 -1.60
N LYS A 282 -6.38 -10.39 -0.33
CA LYS A 282 -7.72 -10.76 0.13
C LYS A 282 -8.70 -9.59 0.01
N ILE A 283 -8.31 -8.39 0.44
CA ILE A 283 -9.12 -7.16 0.31
C ILE A 283 -9.39 -6.86 -1.17
N SER A 284 -8.33 -6.81 -1.98
CA SER A 284 -8.42 -6.53 -3.42
C SER A 284 -9.32 -7.52 -4.14
N ARG A 285 -9.27 -8.81 -3.78
CA ARG A 285 -10.15 -9.84 -4.33
C ARG A 285 -11.62 -9.59 -3.97
N ILE A 286 -11.90 -9.21 -2.73
CA ILE A 286 -13.27 -8.84 -2.32
C ILE A 286 -13.76 -7.65 -3.14
N LEU A 287 -12.96 -6.59 -3.26
CA LEU A 287 -13.32 -5.42 -4.06
C LEU A 287 -13.54 -5.80 -5.54
N PHE A 288 -12.65 -6.61 -6.11
CA PHE A 288 -12.73 -7.05 -7.50
C PHE A 288 -14.02 -7.81 -7.82
N TYR A 289 -14.57 -8.57 -6.87
CA TYR A 289 -15.87 -9.23 -7.04
C TYR A 289 -17.07 -8.35 -6.67
N ALA A 290 -16.95 -7.51 -5.63
CA ALA A 290 -18.05 -6.67 -5.17
C ALA A 290 -18.36 -5.52 -6.13
N LEU A 291 -17.33 -4.91 -6.74
CA LEU A 291 -17.45 -3.73 -7.59
C LEU A 291 -18.24 -3.97 -8.88
N PRO A 292 -17.99 -5.04 -9.66
CA PRO A 292 -18.83 -5.38 -10.80
C PRO A 292 -20.29 -5.60 -10.39
N GLY A 293 -20.54 -6.18 -9.21
CA GLY A 293 -21.89 -6.35 -8.67
C GLY A 293 -22.59 -5.02 -8.41
N LEU A 294 -21.90 -4.09 -7.74
CA LEU A 294 -22.42 -2.74 -7.51
C LEU A 294 -22.73 -2.01 -8.82
N VAL A 295 -21.85 -2.15 -9.80
CA VAL A 295 -21.99 -1.50 -11.10
C VAL A 295 -23.10 -2.13 -11.94
N ALA A 296 -23.30 -3.45 -11.86
CA ALA A 296 -24.43 -4.10 -12.47
C ALA A 296 -25.76 -3.53 -11.93
N ILE A 297 -25.85 -3.29 -10.62
CA ILE A 297 -27.01 -2.63 -10.02
C ILE A 297 -27.16 -1.20 -10.55
N SER A 298 -26.08 -0.40 -10.61
CA SER A 298 -26.12 0.95 -11.18
C SER A 298 -26.56 0.96 -12.65
N LEU A 299 -26.13 -0.02 -13.44
CA LEU A 299 -26.52 -0.18 -14.84
C LEU A 299 -28.01 -0.54 -14.97
N VAL A 300 -28.54 -1.39 -14.07
CA VAL A 300 -29.97 -1.69 -14.00
C VAL A 300 -30.78 -0.45 -13.66
N VAL A 301 -30.33 0.34 -12.66
CA VAL A 301 -30.99 1.62 -12.31
C VAL A 301 -30.96 2.59 -13.49
N GLY A 302 -29.81 2.73 -14.17
CA GLY A 302 -29.71 3.52 -15.40
C GLY A 302 -30.64 3.01 -16.50
N GLY A 303 -30.76 1.70 -16.66
CA GLY A 303 -31.69 1.05 -17.58
C GLY A 303 -33.16 1.34 -17.26
N ILE A 304 -33.53 1.33 -15.98
CA ILE A 304 -34.89 1.70 -15.53
C ILE A 304 -35.19 3.18 -15.84
N VAL A 305 -34.21 4.07 -15.65
CA VAL A 305 -34.35 5.48 -16.01
C VAL A 305 -34.57 5.65 -17.51
N ILE A 306 -33.77 4.98 -18.34
CA ILE A 306 -33.95 4.97 -19.81
C ILE A 306 -35.33 4.42 -20.15
N MET A 307 -35.74 3.30 -19.56
CA MET A 307 -37.05 2.68 -19.79
C MET A 307 -38.20 3.66 -19.48
N ASN A 308 -38.16 4.34 -18.34
CA ASN A 308 -39.21 5.28 -17.95
C ASN A 308 -39.29 6.49 -18.89
N ILE A 309 -38.13 7.02 -19.30
CA ILE A 309 -38.08 8.12 -20.27
C ILE A 309 -38.62 7.66 -21.63
N MET A 310 -38.26 6.45 -22.08
CA MET A 310 -38.74 5.89 -23.33
C MET A 310 -40.25 5.59 -23.31
N LEU A 311 -40.79 5.06 -22.20
CA LEU A 311 -42.22 4.84 -22.02
C LEU A 311 -43.00 6.16 -22.12
N MET A 312 -42.51 7.22 -21.48
CA MET A 312 -43.10 8.56 -21.58
C MET A 312 -43.03 9.11 -23.02
N ALA A 313 -41.89 8.95 -23.70
CA ALA A 313 -41.71 9.41 -25.09
C ALA A 313 -42.63 8.68 -26.08
N VAL A 314 -42.87 7.38 -25.88
CA VAL A 314 -43.84 6.60 -26.67
C VAL A 314 -45.27 7.07 -26.41
N ALA A 315 -45.62 7.32 -25.14
CA ALA A 315 -46.94 7.82 -24.76
C ALA A 315 -47.27 9.17 -25.41
N GLU A 316 -46.30 10.10 -25.43
CA GLU A 316 -46.42 11.41 -26.08
C GLU A 316 -46.59 11.32 -27.62
N ARG A 317 -46.07 10.26 -28.27
CA ARG A 317 -46.09 10.07 -29.73
C ARG A 317 -47.11 9.04 -30.23
N THR A 318 -48.06 8.65 -29.39
CA THR A 318 -49.11 7.67 -29.74
C THR A 318 -49.87 8.03 -31.03
N ARG A 319 -50.17 9.33 -31.24
CA ARG A 319 -50.86 9.82 -32.45
C ARG A 319 -50.02 9.66 -33.72
N GLU A 320 -48.72 9.96 -33.68
CA GLU A 320 -47.80 9.74 -34.81
C GLU A 320 -47.64 8.25 -35.15
N ILE A 321 -47.52 7.40 -34.12
CA ILE A 321 -47.42 5.95 -34.30
C ILE A 321 -48.69 5.41 -34.95
N GLY A 322 -49.87 5.92 -34.55
CA GLY A 322 -51.16 5.61 -35.15
C GLY A 322 -51.18 5.92 -36.65
N ILE A 323 -50.78 7.13 -37.04
CA ILE A 323 -50.72 7.55 -38.46
C ILE A 323 -49.79 6.64 -39.27
N ARG A 324 -48.60 6.31 -38.75
CA ARG A 324 -47.65 5.42 -39.45
C ARG A 324 -48.19 4.00 -39.62
N LYS A 325 -48.89 3.46 -38.62
CA LYS A 325 -49.55 2.15 -38.73
C LYS A 325 -50.68 2.17 -39.76
N SER A 326 -51.47 3.24 -39.81
CA SER A 326 -52.53 3.42 -40.81
C SER A 326 -51.97 3.47 -42.25
N LEU A 327 -50.73 3.96 -42.41
CA LEU A 327 -50.00 4.00 -43.68
C LEU A 327 -49.25 2.68 -43.99
N GLY A 328 -49.44 1.62 -43.20
CA GLY A 328 -48.90 0.28 -43.46
C GLY A 328 -47.59 -0.06 -42.74
N ALA A 329 -47.11 0.76 -41.81
CA ALA A 329 -45.92 0.42 -41.02
C ALA A 329 -46.15 -0.82 -40.14
N ARG A 330 -45.24 -1.79 -40.18
CA ARG A 330 -45.35 -3.01 -39.38
C ARG A 330 -44.97 -2.72 -37.92
N ARG A 331 -45.50 -3.50 -36.97
CA ARG A 331 -45.14 -3.38 -35.53
C ARG A 331 -43.63 -3.49 -35.31
N SER A 332 -42.95 -4.32 -36.09
CA SER A 332 -41.49 -4.49 -36.08
C SER A 332 -40.73 -3.22 -36.46
N ASP A 333 -41.28 -2.38 -37.35
CA ASP A 333 -40.60 -1.17 -37.81
C ASP A 333 -40.57 -0.11 -36.71
N ILE A 334 -41.69 0.00 -35.98
CA ILE A 334 -41.81 0.89 -34.82
C ILE A 334 -40.90 0.40 -33.68
N LEU A 335 -40.89 -0.90 -33.38
CA LEU A 335 -40.00 -1.49 -32.37
C LEU A 335 -38.52 -1.27 -32.70
N ARG A 336 -38.11 -1.50 -33.95
CA ARG A 336 -36.72 -1.28 -34.40
C ARG A 336 -36.31 0.18 -34.27
N GLN A 337 -37.20 1.14 -34.58
CA GLN A 337 -36.91 2.55 -34.42
C GLN A 337 -36.60 2.91 -32.96
N PHE A 338 -37.47 2.53 -32.02
CA PHE A 338 -37.28 2.85 -30.59
C PHE A 338 -36.09 2.10 -29.96
N LEU A 339 -35.83 0.87 -30.40
CA LEU A 339 -34.62 0.13 -30.01
C LEU A 339 -33.37 0.86 -30.46
N VAL A 340 -33.27 1.24 -31.73
CA VAL A 340 -32.11 1.99 -32.25
C VAL A 340 -31.94 3.32 -31.53
N GLU A 341 -33.03 4.04 -31.24
CA GLU A 341 -32.98 5.30 -30.49
C GLU A 341 -32.42 5.10 -29.06
N SER A 342 -32.92 4.09 -28.35
CA SER A 342 -32.47 3.76 -26.98
C SER A 342 -31.02 3.28 -26.96
N THR A 343 -30.63 2.41 -27.90
CA THR A 343 -29.25 1.91 -28.01
C THR A 343 -28.29 3.04 -28.36
N THR A 344 -28.67 3.94 -29.28
CA THR A 344 -27.83 5.09 -29.64
C THR A 344 -27.59 5.99 -28.43
N LEU A 345 -28.65 6.29 -27.67
CA LEU A 345 -28.55 7.05 -26.42
C LEU A 345 -27.64 6.38 -25.39
N ALA A 346 -27.80 5.07 -25.17
CA ALA A 346 -26.97 4.31 -24.25
C ALA A 346 -25.50 4.27 -24.68
N THR A 347 -25.23 4.09 -25.98
CA THR A 347 -23.87 4.01 -26.52
C THR A 347 -23.17 5.37 -26.45
N VAL A 348 -23.87 6.46 -26.76
CA VAL A 348 -23.33 7.82 -26.61
C VAL A 348 -23.05 8.16 -25.16
N GLY A 349 -23.95 7.78 -24.24
CA GLY A 349 -23.71 7.97 -22.81
C GLY A 349 -22.53 7.16 -22.28
N ALA A 350 -22.38 5.91 -22.72
CA ALA A 350 -21.28 5.03 -22.32
C ALA A 350 -19.94 5.37 -22.96
N GLY A 351 -19.91 6.01 -24.14
CA GLY A 351 -18.66 6.48 -24.76
C GLY A 351 -18.23 7.87 -24.31
N ALA A 352 -19.15 8.66 -23.74
CA ALA A 352 -18.84 9.96 -23.16
C ALA A 352 -18.24 9.85 -21.75
N GLY A 353 -18.58 8.78 -21.01
CA GLY A 353 -17.97 8.42 -19.74
C GLY A 353 -16.88 7.38 -19.95
#